data_AF-A0ABD3Q2J2-F1
#
_entry.id   AF-A0ABD3Q2J2-F1
#
_cell.length_a   1.000
_cell.length_b   1.000
_cell.length_c   1.000
_cell.angle_alpha   90.00
_cell.angle_beta   90.00
_cell.angle_gamma   90.00
#
_symmetry.space_group_name_H-M   'P 1'
#
loop_
_entity.id
_entity.type
_entity.pdbx_description
1 polymer ?
#
loop_
_entity_poly.entity_id
_entity_poly.type
_entity_poly.pdbx_seq_one_letter_code
_entity_poly.pdbx_strand_id
1 'polypeptide(L)'
;MLRCIQTAKLSFRDHQNVPWVSHEGCREELGLLVGNKRRKIDDIAVDYPEIDFSAIHHNEDVLWDQYGDRRETLVEKSVRICEFLTEYVRHRPEREIAIVCHSAYLFILLNAVVITEEEELRSWFLTS
;
A
#
# COMPACT_ATOMS: atom_id res chain seq x y z
N MET A 1 -1.13 -7.96 -0.95
CA MET A 1 -0.33 -7.63 -2.16
C MET A 1 -0.94 -8.18 -3.44
N LEU A 2 -1.01 -9.49 -3.67
CA LEU A 2 -1.47 -10.06 -4.95
C LEU A 2 -2.84 -9.56 -5.44
N ARG A 3 -3.86 -9.58 -4.58
CA ARG A 3 -5.19 -9.03 -4.92
C ARG A 3 -5.15 -7.55 -5.32
N CYS A 4 -4.22 -6.79 -4.73
CA CYS A 4 -4.03 -5.37 -5.07
C CYS A 4 -3.38 -5.23 -6.45
N ILE A 5 -2.35 -6.04 -6.73
CA ILE A 5 -1.70 -6.09 -8.05
C ILE A 5 -2.73 -6.44 -9.13
N GLN A 6 -3.53 -7.49 -8.92
CA GLN A 6 -4.57 -7.91 -9.85
C GLN A 6 -5.60 -6.80 -10.11
N THR A 7 -6.12 -6.16 -9.05
CA THR A 7 -7.01 -5.00 -9.19
C THR A 7 -6.33 -3.89 -9.98
N ALA A 8 -5.09 -3.53 -9.65
CA ALA A 8 -4.37 -2.45 -10.31
C ALA A 8 -4.19 -2.74 -11.81
N LYS A 9 -3.76 -3.95 -12.17
CA LYS A 9 -3.58 -4.37 -13.56
C LYS A 9 -4.88 -4.38 -14.35
N LEU A 10 -6.01 -4.71 -13.72
CA LEU A 10 -7.32 -4.66 -14.36
C LEU A 10 -7.81 -3.22 -14.52
N SER A 11 -7.72 -2.40 -13.47
CA SER A 11 -8.18 -1.02 -13.45
C SER A 11 -7.39 -0.10 -14.39
N PHE A 12 -6.09 -0.34 -14.51
CA PHE A 12 -5.19 0.46 -15.34
C PHE A 12 -4.64 -0.34 -16.54
N ARG A 13 -5.40 -1.32 -17.04
CA ARG A 13 -4.98 -2.19 -18.16
C ARG A 13 -4.56 -1.42 -19.42
N ASP A 14 -5.12 -0.23 -19.62
CA ASP A 14 -4.86 0.64 -20.77
C ASP A 14 -3.63 1.56 -20.55
N HIS A 15 -3.03 1.54 -19.36
CA HIS A 15 -1.84 2.33 -19.00
C HIS A 15 -0.59 1.44 -19.05
N GLN A 16 -0.11 1.16 -20.26
CA GLN A 16 1.01 0.24 -20.49
C GLN A 16 2.40 0.90 -20.44
N ASN A 17 2.47 2.23 -20.62
CA ASN A 17 3.73 2.98 -20.67
C ASN A 17 3.97 3.83 -19.41
N VAL A 18 3.61 3.29 -18.24
CA VAL A 18 3.84 3.93 -16.95
C VAL A 18 4.65 3.01 -16.04
N PRO A 19 5.51 3.55 -15.16
CA PRO A 19 6.21 2.74 -14.18
C PRO A 19 5.23 2.05 -13.22
N TRP A 20 5.40 0.75 -13.03
CA TRP A 20 4.68 -0.02 -12.02
C TRP A 20 5.63 -0.33 -10.88
N VAL A 21 5.31 0.10 -9.66
CA VAL A 21 6.18 -0.10 -8.50
C VAL A 21 5.38 -0.74 -7.36
N SER A 22 5.95 -1.75 -6.73
CA SER A 22 5.42 -2.34 -5.50
C SER A 22 6.19 -1.81 -4.30
N HIS A 23 5.47 -1.41 -3.25
CA HIS A 23 6.06 -0.88 -2.02
C HIS A 23 5.28 -1.40 -0.81
N GLU A 24 5.97 -1.81 0.26
CA GLU A 24 5.30 -2.34 1.48
C GLU A 24 4.50 -1.27 2.23
N GLY A 25 4.87 0.00 2.05
CA GLY A 25 4.21 1.16 2.66
C GLY A 25 2.69 1.21 2.43
N CYS A 26 2.18 0.77 1.26
CA CYS A 26 0.75 0.78 0.95
C CYS A 26 0.00 -0.55 1.26
N ARG A 27 0.61 -1.44 2.04
CA ARG A 27 0.01 -2.71 2.49
C ARG A 27 -1.26 -2.49 3.32
N GLU A 28 -2.19 -3.45 3.22
CA GLU A 28 -3.26 -3.63 4.21
C GLU A 28 -2.69 -3.95 5.61
N GLU A 29 -3.57 -4.13 6.59
CA GLU A 29 -3.28 -4.56 7.96
C GLU A 29 -2.28 -5.73 8.03
N LEU A 30 -1.25 -5.54 8.86
CA LEU A 30 -0.17 -6.51 9.09
C LEU A 30 -0.41 -7.37 10.35
N GLY A 31 0.28 -8.51 10.44
CA GLY A 31 0.15 -9.46 11.54
C GLY A 31 -1.07 -10.38 11.39
N LEU A 32 -1.79 -10.65 12.46
CA LEU A 32 -2.84 -11.69 12.60
C LEU A 32 -3.55 -12.25 11.33
N LEU A 33 -4.03 -11.42 10.40
CA LEU A 33 -4.77 -11.86 9.23
C LEU A 33 -3.83 -12.45 8.15
N VAL A 34 -3.72 -13.79 8.11
CA VAL A 34 -2.88 -14.53 7.15
C VAL A 34 -3.19 -14.19 5.70
N GLY A 35 -4.45 -13.85 5.37
CA GLY A 35 -4.81 -13.40 4.01
C GLY A 35 -4.12 -12.10 3.57
N ASN A 36 -3.51 -11.36 4.51
CA ASN A 36 -2.71 -10.17 4.22
C ASN A 36 -1.23 -10.49 4.05
N LYS A 37 -0.75 -11.65 4.50
CA LYS A 37 0.62 -12.12 4.27
C LYS A 37 0.86 -12.28 2.77
N ARG A 38 1.98 -11.76 2.27
CA ARG A 38 2.39 -11.96 0.87
C ARG A 38 3.23 -13.22 0.72
N ARG A 39 3.29 -13.73 -0.51
CA ARG A 39 4.31 -14.71 -0.91
C ARG A 39 5.69 -14.04 -0.97
N LYS A 40 6.70 -14.85 -1.28
CA LYS A 40 8.04 -14.37 -1.58
C LYS A 40 8.01 -13.42 -2.77
N ILE A 41 8.84 -12.38 -2.75
CA ILE A 41 8.92 -11.42 -3.84
C ILE A 41 9.38 -12.11 -5.13
N ASP A 42 10.33 -13.04 -5.06
CA ASP A 42 10.80 -13.79 -6.23
C ASP A 42 9.65 -14.52 -6.94
N ASP A 43 8.77 -15.16 -6.18
CA ASP A 43 7.59 -15.86 -6.74
C ASP A 43 6.59 -14.88 -7.38
N ILE A 44 6.43 -13.69 -6.79
CA ILE A 44 5.52 -12.67 -7.31
C ILE A 44 6.11 -12.01 -8.56
N ALA A 45 7.42 -11.79 -8.59
CA ALA A 45 8.12 -11.18 -9.73
C ALA A 45 8.13 -12.09 -10.96
N VAL A 46 8.09 -13.43 -10.78
CA VAL A 46 7.87 -14.38 -11.89
C VAL A 46 6.49 -14.17 -12.53
N ASP A 47 5.46 -13.96 -11.72
CA ASP A 47 4.08 -13.77 -12.20
C ASP A 47 3.85 -12.35 -12.77
N TYR A 48 4.61 -11.34 -12.31
CA TYR A 48 4.48 -9.92 -12.68
C TYR A 48 5.84 -9.27 -12.94
N PRO A 49 6.57 -9.69 -14.00
CA PRO A 49 7.94 -9.23 -14.27
C PRO A 49 8.05 -7.75 -14.65
N GLU A 50 6.94 -7.11 -15.00
CA GLU A 50 6.88 -5.69 -15.35
C GLU A 50 6.81 -4.75 -14.13
N ILE A 51 6.59 -5.29 -12.92
CA ILE A 51 6.50 -4.51 -11.69
C ILE A 51 7.90 -4.42 -11.07
N ASP A 52 8.32 -3.19 -10.76
CA ASP A 52 9.52 -2.93 -9.99
C ASP A 52 9.27 -3.22 -8.50
N PHE A 53 9.99 -4.21 -7.97
CA PHE A 53 9.98 -4.59 -6.55
C PHE A 53 11.23 -4.11 -5.78
N SER A 54 12.08 -3.28 -6.38
CA SER A 54 13.36 -2.84 -5.80
C SER A 54 13.24 -2.12 -4.46
N ALA A 55 12.07 -1.53 -4.16
CA ALA A 55 11.79 -0.91 -2.89
C ALA A 55 11.47 -1.90 -1.75
N ILE A 56 11.41 -3.20 -2.04
CA ILE A 56 11.16 -4.26 -1.05
C ILE A 56 12.47 -4.99 -0.75
N HIS A 57 13.00 -4.79 0.45
CA HIS A 57 14.34 -5.25 0.83
C HIS A 57 14.44 -6.74 1.21
N HIS A 58 13.30 -7.39 1.50
CA HIS A 58 13.27 -8.76 1.98
C HIS A 58 12.41 -9.64 1.09
N ASN A 59 12.97 -10.77 0.64
CA ASN A 59 12.22 -11.73 -0.16
C ASN A 59 11.05 -12.33 0.63
N GLU A 60 11.27 -12.70 1.89
CA GLU A 60 10.22 -13.16 2.81
C GLU A 60 9.38 -11.98 3.36
N ASP A 61 8.16 -12.23 3.83
CA ASP A 61 7.27 -11.21 4.41
C ASP A 61 7.64 -10.84 5.86
N VAL A 62 8.88 -10.38 6.06
CA VAL A 62 9.43 -9.99 7.37
C VAL A 62 8.55 -8.95 8.05
N LEU A 63 8.01 -7.99 7.29
CA LEU A 63 7.17 -6.92 7.82
C LEU A 63 5.87 -7.45 8.45
N TRP A 64 5.24 -8.46 7.85
CA TRP A 64 4.07 -9.11 8.44
C TRP A 64 4.47 -10.00 9.63
N ASP A 65 5.57 -10.75 9.50
CA ASP A 65 6.03 -11.71 10.51
C ASP A 65 6.45 -11.04 11.83
N GLN A 66 6.92 -9.78 11.79
CA GLN A 66 7.29 -8.99 12.97
C GLN A 66 6.16 -8.80 14.00
N TYR A 67 4.89 -8.91 13.57
CA TYR A 67 3.74 -8.76 14.45
C TYR A 67 3.39 -10.05 15.21
N GLY A 68 3.92 -11.21 14.83
CA GLY A 68 3.58 -12.50 15.46
C GLY A 68 2.07 -12.71 15.57
N ASP A 69 1.57 -12.88 16.80
CA ASP A 69 0.17 -13.20 17.08
C ASP A 69 -0.75 -11.98 17.28
N ARG A 70 -0.23 -10.75 17.08
CA ARG A 70 -1.05 -9.53 17.21
C ARG A 70 -1.37 -8.89 15.87
N ARG A 71 -2.34 -7.98 15.90
CA ARG A 71 -2.67 -7.09 14.77
C ARG A 71 -1.80 -5.84 14.83
N GLU A 72 -1.52 -5.31 13.65
CA GLU A 72 -1.10 -3.92 13.50
C GLU A 72 -2.15 -3.00 14.11
N THR A 73 -1.73 -2.11 15.00
CA THR A 73 -2.61 -1.11 15.61
C THR A 73 -2.88 0.03 14.62
N LEU A 74 -3.96 0.79 14.86
CA LEU A 74 -4.27 1.94 14.03
C LEU A 74 -3.14 2.98 14.03
N VAL A 75 -2.48 3.18 15.17
CA VAL A 75 -1.35 4.13 15.29
C VAL A 75 -0.16 3.66 14.46
N GLU A 76 0.23 2.39 14.56
CA GLU A 76 1.34 1.83 13.76
C GLU A 76 1.04 1.92 12.26
N LYS A 77 -0.19 1.60 11.86
CA LYS A 77 -0.63 1.76 10.47
C LYS A 77 -0.55 3.22 10.02
N SER A 78 -1.02 4.17 10.83
CA SER A 78 -0.93 5.61 10.51
C SER A 78 0.52 6.07 10.35
N VAL A 79 1.43 5.63 11.22
CA VAL A 79 2.86 5.95 11.13
C VAL A 79 3.45 5.41 9.83
N ARG A 80 3.22 4.13 9.52
CA ARG A 80 3.69 3.51 8.27
C ARG A 80 3.16 4.22 7.02
N ILE A 81 1.89 4.62 7.03
CA ILE A 81 1.28 5.38 5.94
C ILE A 81 1.96 6.75 5.80
N CYS A 82 2.17 7.46 6.90
CA CYS A 82 2.83 8.76 6.90
C CYS A 82 4.24 8.67 6.33
N GLU A 83 5.06 7.73 6.84
CA GLU A 83 6.42 7.48 6.35
C GLU A 83 6.44 7.10 4.87
N PHE A 84 5.52 6.25 4.41
CA PHE A 84 5.41 5.94 2.99
C PHE A 84 5.15 7.19 2.14
N LEU A 85 4.26 8.06 2.58
CA LEU A 85 3.94 9.28 1.83
C LEU A 85 5.09 10.29 1.87
N THR A 86 5.67 10.55 3.05
CA THR A 86 6.66 11.62 3.23
C THR A 86 8.06 11.21 2.79
N GLU A 87 8.44 9.95 3.01
CA GLU A 87 9.80 9.48 2.73
C GLU A 87 9.94 8.84 1.36
N TYR A 88 8.87 8.23 0.83
CA TYR A 88 8.92 7.59 -0.49
C TYR A 88 8.15 8.37 -1.56
N VAL A 89 6.83 8.53 -1.42
CA VAL A 89 5.98 9.10 -2.47
C VAL A 89 6.36 10.54 -2.80
N ARG A 90 6.61 11.38 -1.78
CA ARG A 90 6.97 12.79 -1.95
C ARG A 90 8.26 13.00 -2.77
N HIS A 91 9.18 12.03 -2.76
CA HIS A 91 10.47 12.12 -3.44
C HIS A 91 10.46 11.48 -4.84
N ARG A 92 9.32 10.97 -5.29
CA ARG A 92 9.15 10.41 -6.63
C ARG A 92 9.24 11.51 -7.70
N PRO A 93 9.91 11.24 -8.84
CA PRO A 93 9.98 12.20 -9.95
C PRO A 93 8.67 12.30 -10.76
N GLU A 94 7.76 11.34 -10.61
CA GLU A 94 6.48 11.33 -11.31
C GLU A 94 5.57 12.48 -10.86
N ARG A 95 4.89 13.11 -11.82
CA ARG A 95 3.94 14.21 -11.55
C ARG A 95 2.56 13.74 -11.14
N GLU A 96 2.16 12.57 -11.64
CA GLU A 96 0.86 11.97 -11.41
C GLU A 96 1.09 10.56 -10.89
N ILE A 97 0.64 10.29 -9.66
CA ILE A 97 0.87 9.03 -8.97
C ILE A 97 -0.46 8.44 -8.53
N ALA A 98 -0.75 7.23 -8.99
CA ALA A 98 -1.87 6.44 -8.51
C ALA A 98 -1.37 5.44 -7.45
N ILE A 99 -1.89 5.53 -6.23
CA ILE A 99 -1.63 4.56 -5.16
C ILE A 99 -2.80 3.59 -5.11
N VAL A 100 -2.58 2.35 -5.57
CA VAL A 100 -3.56 1.28 -5.45
C VAL A 100 -3.33 0.53 -4.15
N CYS A 101 -4.37 0.40 -3.33
CA CYS A 101 -4.28 -0.17 -1.99
C CYS A 101 -5.62 -0.80 -1.58
N HIS A 102 -5.99 -0.72 -0.29
CA HIS A 102 -7.13 -1.40 0.30
C HIS A 102 -8.03 -0.44 1.09
N SER A 103 -9.28 -0.82 1.32
CA SER A 103 -10.26 0.05 1.97
C SER A 103 -9.87 0.44 3.40
N ALA A 104 -9.39 -0.50 4.23
CA ALA A 104 -8.98 -0.16 5.58
C ALA A 104 -7.66 0.64 5.64
N TYR A 105 -6.82 0.53 4.61
CA TYR A 105 -5.69 1.45 4.41
C TYR A 105 -6.18 2.87 4.09
N LEU A 106 -7.07 3.02 3.11
CA LEU A 106 -7.63 4.32 2.72
C LEU A 106 -8.39 4.99 3.88
N PHE A 107 -9.12 4.21 4.66
CA PHE A 107 -9.82 4.72 5.84
C PHE A 107 -8.86 5.41 6.82
N ILE A 108 -7.74 4.77 7.14
CA ILE A 108 -6.74 5.34 8.06
C ILE A 108 -5.97 6.48 7.42
N LEU A 109 -5.58 6.35 6.15
CA LEU A 109 -4.94 7.42 5.38
C LEU A 109 -5.76 8.72 5.47
N LEU A 110 -7.06 8.63 5.18
CA LEU A 110 -7.91 9.80 4.97
C LEU A 110 -8.50 10.37 6.26
N ASN A 111 -8.53 9.60 7.35
CA ASN A 111 -9.03 10.06 8.64
C ASN A 111 -7.93 10.38 9.67
N ALA A 112 -6.73 9.81 9.54
CA ALA A 112 -5.68 9.94 10.55
C ALA A 112 -4.36 10.52 10.03
N VAL A 113 -4.11 10.51 8.71
CA VAL A 113 -2.82 10.94 8.14
C VAL A 113 -2.95 12.20 7.28
N VAL A 114 -3.97 12.27 6.43
CA VAL A 114 -4.22 13.42 5.56
C VAL A 114 -5.14 14.41 6.26
N ILE A 115 -4.79 15.70 6.19
CA ILE A 115 -5.64 16.81 6.60
C ILE A 115 -6.07 17.53 5.34
N THR A 116 -7.37 17.73 5.19
CA THR A 116 -7.95 18.60 4.15
C THR A 116 -8.64 19.79 4.82
N GLU A 117 -8.50 20.97 4.23
CA GLU A 117 -9.21 22.18 4.67
C GLU A 117 -10.65 22.21 4.15
N GLU A 118 -10.97 21.38 3.13
CA GLU A 118 -12.30 21.27 2.55
C GLU A 118 -13.18 20.32 3.36
N GLU A 119 -14.13 20.87 4.10
CA GLU A 119 -15.06 20.12 4.94
C GLU A 119 -15.88 19.09 4.13
N GLU A 120 -16.22 19.40 2.88
CA GLU A 120 -16.92 18.47 1.99
C GLU A 120 -16.07 17.22 1.72
N LEU A 121 -14.80 17.38 1.33
CA LEU A 121 -13.89 16.25 1.10
C LEU A 121 -13.63 15.46 2.38
N ARG A 122 -13.55 16.14 3.52
CA ARG A 122 -13.45 15.47 4.83
C ARG A 122 -14.66 14.58 5.09
N SER A 123 -15.86 15.06 4.76
CA SER A 123 -17.12 14.33 4.97
C SER A 123 -17.22 13.03 4.17
N TRP A 124 -16.56 12.93 3.02
CA TRP A 124 -16.57 11.73 2.18
C TRP A 124 -15.94 10.51 2.86
N PHE A 125 -15.09 10.74 3.86
CA PHE A 125 -14.35 9.68 4.55
C PHE A 125 -14.77 9.49 6.01
N LEU A 126 -15.80 10.20 6.48
CA LEU A 126 -16.39 10.06 7.81
C LEU A 126 -17.22 8.77 7.97
N THR A 127 -16.94 7.70 7.21
CA THR A 127 -17.89 6.61 6.95
C THR A 127 -18.67 6.18 8.18
N SER A 128 -19.99 6.23 7.99
CA SER A 128 -21.15 5.78 8.79
C SER A 128 -20.96 4.53 9.63
#